data_AF-A0A329B3Q3-F1
#
_entry.id   AF-A0A329B3Q3-F1
#
_cell.length_a   1.000
_cell.length_b   1.000
_cell.length_c   1.000
_cell.angle_alpha   90.00
_cell.angle_beta   90.00
_cell.angle_gamma   90.00
#
_symmetry.space_group_name_H-M   'P 1'
#
loop_
_entity.id
_entity.type
_entity.pdbx_description
1 polymer ?
#
loop_
_entity_poly.entity_id
_entity_poly.type
_entity_poly.pdbx_seq_one_letter_code
_entity_poly.pdbx_strand_id
1 'polypeptide(L)'
;MRKLALLLGLWSAGACALPGTGSVDFGETIVPMLDARPAFKKYLLCNFQIVSDPTGTRIGDVAMPYLGGSVTGPYSMWANWQSPTGPVRVTLTLNTSITFFDKRGRPIHGGNYRPAVRFVEKLDSIEVDPPDDGQPESTPGGFKYQASSSLCTGR
;
A
#
# COMPACT_ATOMS: atom_id res chain seq x y z
N MET A 1 -8.71 -20.12 57.16
CA MET A 1 -7.60 -19.13 57.07
C MET A 1 -7.01 -19.18 55.68
N ARG A 2 -6.94 -18.03 55.01
CA ARG A 2 -6.45 -17.81 53.63
C ARG A 2 -4.92 -17.98 53.55
N LYS A 3 -4.40 -18.63 52.50
CA LYS A 3 -3.01 -18.51 52.01
C LYS A 3 -3.05 -18.59 50.48
N LEU A 4 -3.30 -17.47 49.81
CA LEU A 4 -2.32 -16.54 49.20
C LEU A 4 -1.49 -17.20 48.09
N ALA A 5 -1.87 -16.85 46.86
CA ALA A 5 -1.26 -17.23 45.61
C ALA A 5 0.09 -16.50 45.39
N LEU A 6 1.02 -17.14 44.68
CA LEU A 6 2.10 -16.46 43.98
C LEU A 6 2.01 -16.85 42.49
N LEU A 7 1.38 -15.96 41.71
CA LEU A 7 1.43 -15.98 40.25
C LEU A 7 2.67 -15.21 39.82
N LEU A 8 3.69 -15.94 39.36
CA LEU A 8 4.83 -15.37 38.65
C LEU A 8 4.34 -14.90 37.26
N GLY A 9 4.13 -13.60 37.14
CA GLY A 9 3.85 -12.94 35.87
C GLY A 9 5.05 -13.04 34.95
N LEU A 10 4.95 -13.90 33.94
CA LEU A 10 5.76 -13.80 32.73
C LEU A 10 5.32 -12.53 31.99
N TRP A 11 6.12 -11.47 32.12
CA TRP A 11 6.11 -10.35 31.19
C TRP A 11 6.50 -10.87 29.81
N SER A 12 5.51 -11.13 28.98
CA SER A 12 5.70 -11.21 27.54
C SER A 12 6.16 -9.84 27.06
N ALA A 13 7.46 -9.66 26.92
CA ALA A 13 8.04 -8.55 26.18
C ALA A 13 7.45 -8.59 24.76
N GLY A 14 6.48 -7.71 24.51
CA GLY A 14 6.00 -7.45 23.16
C GLY A 14 7.18 -6.94 22.34
N ALA A 15 7.69 -7.78 21.45
CA ALA A 15 8.61 -7.34 20.42
C ALA A 15 7.84 -6.36 19.53
N CYS A 16 8.05 -5.07 19.73
CA CYS A 16 7.69 -4.06 18.76
C CYS A 16 8.50 -4.33 17.49
N ALA A 17 7.91 -5.06 16.54
CA ALA A 17 8.37 -5.00 15.16
C ALA A 17 8.04 -3.59 14.69
N LEU A 18 9.06 -2.73 14.58
CA LEU A 18 8.91 -1.43 13.94
C LEU A 18 8.44 -1.68 12.49
N PRO A 19 7.30 -1.11 12.06
CA PRO A 19 6.89 -1.21 10.67
C PRO A 19 7.95 -0.48 9.82
N GLY A 20 8.64 -1.22 8.96
CA GLY A 20 9.51 -0.62 7.96
C GLY A 20 8.65 -0.01 6.85
N THR A 21 9.01 1.16 6.35
CA THR A 21 8.44 1.68 5.11
C THR A 21 9.22 1.15 3.91
N GLY A 22 8.54 0.99 2.78
CA GLY A 22 9.16 0.61 1.51
C GLY A 22 8.50 1.32 0.36
N SER A 23 9.29 1.70 -0.65
CA SER A 23 8.79 2.28 -1.88
C SER A 23 8.71 1.22 -2.99
N VAL A 24 7.73 1.36 -3.88
CA VAL A 24 7.51 0.48 -5.03
C VAL A 24 7.37 1.32 -6.30
N ASP A 25 7.61 0.71 -7.46
CA ASP A 25 7.30 1.35 -8.74
C ASP A 25 5.78 1.32 -8.99
N PHE A 26 5.22 2.47 -9.41
CA PHE A 26 3.78 2.59 -9.68
C PHE A 26 3.34 1.71 -10.86
N GLY A 27 4.11 1.70 -11.95
CA GLY A 27 3.79 0.95 -13.16
C GLY A 27 3.88 -0.56 -12.95
N GLU A 28 4.86 -1.03 -12.19
CA GLU A 28 5.07 -2.46 -11.96
C GLU A 28 4.19 -3.03 -10.84
N THR A 29 3.85 -2.22 -9.82
CA THR A 29 3.10 -2.71 -8.65
C THR A 29 1.63 -2.29 -8.70
N ILE A 30 1.35 -1.02 -8.94
CA ILE A 30 -0.01 -0.48 -8.82
C ILE A 30 -0.84 -0.76 -10.08
N VAL A 31 -0.29 -0.56 -11.28
CA VAL A 31 -1.06 -0.74 -12.52
C VAL A 31 -1.63 -2.16 -12.69
N PRO A 32 -0.89 -3.25 -12.41
CA PRO A 32 -1.47 -4.60 -12.47
C PRO A 32 -2.61 -4.82 -11.47
N MET A 33 -2.55 -4.20 -10.28
CA MET A 33 -3.68 -4.25 -9.34
C MET A 33 -4.91 -3.50 -9.88
N LEU A 34 -4.69 -2.38 -10.58
CA LEU A 34 -5.76 -1.62 -11.22
C LEU A 34 -6.38 -2.36 -12.41
N ASP A 35 -5.65 -3.23 -13.10
CA ASP A 35 -6.17 -4.04 -14.22
C ASP A 35 -7.31 -4.96 -13.79
N ALA A 36 -7.31 -5.42 -12.53
CA ALA A 36 -8.41 -6.18 -11.96
C ALA A 36 -9.69 -5.34 -11.74
N ARG A 37 -9.60 -4.00 -11.82
CA ARG A 37 -10.72 -3.06 -11.63
C ARG A 37 -10.69 -1.92 -12.67
N PRO A 38 -11.10 -2.18 -13.93
CA PRO A 38 -10.97 -1.22 -15.02
C PRO A 38 -11.61 0.15 -14.77
N ALA A 39 -12.74 0.20 -14.05
CA ALA A 39 -13.39 1.45 -13.67
C ALA A 39 -12.52 2.29 -12.71
N PHE A 40 -11.91 1.66 -11.70
CA PHE A 40 -10.96 2.31 -10.79
C PHE A 40 -9.70 2.73 -11.52
N LYS A 41 -9.17 1.87 -12.39
CA LYS A 41 -8.03 2.19 -13.25
C LYS A 41 -8.30 3.47 -14.04
N LYS A 42 -9.42 3.53 -14.74
CA LYS A 42 -9.79 4.72 -15.53
C LYS A 42 -9.99 5.95 -14.65
N TYR A 43 -10.69 5.81 -13.53
CA TYR A 43 -10.88 6.93 -12.60
C TYR A 43 -9.55 7.49 -12.10
N LEU A 44 -8.69 6.64 -11.53
CA LEU A 44 -7.41 7.06 -10.95
C LEU A 44 -6.50 7.64 -12.04
N LEU A 45 -6.28 6.89 -13.12
CA LEU A 45 -5.31 7.26 -14.13
C LEU A 45 -5.72 8.49 -14.97
N CYS A 46 -7.03 8.76 -15.11
CA CYS A 46 -7.51 9.93 -15.85
C CYS A 46 -7.68 11.18 -14.98
N ASN A 47 -7.77 11.04 -13.65
CA ASN A 47 -7.95 12.17 -12.76
C ASN A 47 -6.68 12.54 -12.00
N PHE A 48 -5.68 11.66 -11.90
CA PHE A 48 -4.47 11.92 -11.12
C PHE A 48 -3.21 11.78 -11.98
N GLN A 49 -2.30 12.74 -11.84
CA GLN A 49 -0.92 12.63 -12.31
C GLN A 49 -0.04 12.23 -11.12
N ILE A 50 0.68 11.13 -11.23
CA ILE A 50 1.47 10.60 -10.11
C ILE A 50 2.83 11.27 -10.09
N VAL A 51 3.21 11.82 -8.93
CA VAL A 51 4.40 12.65 -8.75
C VAL A 51 5.51 11.87 -8.04
N SER A 52 5.19 10.96 -7.14
CA SER A 52 6.19 10.15 -6.42
C SER A 52 5.91 8.66 -6.50
N ASP A 53 6.95 7.88 -6.17
CA ASP A 53 6.84 6.43 -6.05
C ASP A 53 5.97 6.09 -4.83
N PRO A 54 4.99 5.18 -4.96
CA PRO A 54 4.16 4.76 -3.84
C PRO A 54 4.98 4.19 -2.68
N THR A 55 4.60 4.56 -1.47
CA THR A 55 5.19 4.03 -0.24
C THR A 55 4.16 3.19 0.50
N GLY A 56 4.55 1.98 0.91
CA GLY A 56 3.75 1.06 1.71
C GLY A 56 4.53 0.47 2.87
N THR A 57 4.01 -0.63 3.42
CA THR A 57 4.60 -1.33 4.56
C THR A 57 5.52 -2.45 4.07
N ARG A 58 6.79 -2.42 4.47
CA ARG A 58 7.76 -3.49 4.21
C ARG A 58 7.54 -4.65 5.19
N ILE A 59 7.40 -5.84 4.64
CA ILE A 59 7.35 -7.10 5.38
C ILE A 59 8.74 -7.41 5.95
N GLY A 60 8.83 -7.60 7.26
CA GLY A 60 10.09 -7.96 7.93
C GLY A 60 10.41 -9.45 7.81
N ASP A 61 11.68 -9.76 7.56
CA ASP A 61 12.20 -11.13 7.39
C ASP A 61 11.92 -12.02 8.62
N VAL A 62 11.92 -11.43 9.82
CA VAL A 62 11.63 -12.17 11.07
C VAL A 62 10.15 -12.55 11.16
N ALA A 63 9.25 -11.67 10.71
CA ALA A 63 7.81 -11.90 10.75
C ALA A 63 7.38 -12.92 9.69
N MET A 64 7.92 -12.80 8.47
CA MET A 64 7.56 -13.62 7.32
C MET A 64 8.80 -13.93 6.46
N PRO A 65 9.56 -15.00 6.79
CA PRO A 65 10.89 -15.25 6.21
C PRO A 65 10.96 -15.37 4.69
N TYR A 66 9.88 -15.77 4.03
CA TYR A 66 9.84 -15.95 2.57
C TYR A 66 9.31 -14.74 1.82
N LEU A 67 8.75 -13.77 2.53
CA LEU A 67 8.21 -12.53 1.98
C LEU A 67 8.95 -11.29 2.51
N GLY A 68 10.03 -11.52 3.24
CA GLY A 68 10.93 -10.49 3.74
C GLY A 68 11.37 -9.53 2.65
N GLY A 69 11.33 -8.23 2.95
CA GLY A 69 11.66 -7.15 2.03
C GLY A 69 10.54 -6.77 1.04
N SER A 70 9.53 -7.62 0.85
CA SER A 70 8.36 -7.28 0.02
C SER A 70 7.59 -6.11 0.64
N VAL A 71 6.93 -5.29 -0.18
CA VAL A 71 6.17 -4.13 0.27
C VAL A 71 4.70 -4.31 -0.07
N THR A 72 3.84 -4.12 0.92
CA THR A 72 2.38 -4.22 0.77
C THR A 72 1.68 -2.92 1.10
N GLY A 73 0.45 -2.77 0.63
CA GLY A 73 -0.37 -1.60 0.91
C GLY A 73 -0.84 -1.49 2.38
N PRO A 74 -1.53 -0.39 2.74
CA PRO A 74 -1.94 0.70 1.85
C PRO A 74 -0.75 1.46 1.26
N TYR A 75 -0.95 2.02 0.06
CA TYR A 75 0.11 2.73 -0.67
C TYR A 75 -0.20 4.23 -0.75
N SER A 76 0.67 5.06 -0.18
CA SER A 76 0.54 6.51 -0.24
C SER A 76 1.56 7.11 -1.20
N MET A 77 1.14 8.10 -1.98
CA MET A 77 1.99 8.80 -2.95
C MET A 77 1.51 10.23 -3.13
N TRP A 78 2.40 11.08 -3.62
CA TRP A 78 2.03 12.42 -4.05
C TRP A 78 1.43 12.35 -5.45
N ALA A 79 0.35 13.11 -5.65
CA ALA A 79 -0.30 13.23 -6.93
C ALA A 79 -0.83 14.64 -7.17
N ASN A 80 -1.12 14.95 -8.43
CA ASN A 80 -1.85 16.13 -8.83
C ASN A 80 -3.23 15.71 -9.37
N TRP A 81 -4.29 16.07 -8.65
CA TRP A 81 -5.67 15.88 -9.07
C TRP A 81 -6.06 16.90 -10.14
N GLN A 82 -6.56 16.43 -11.26
CA GLN A 82 -7.08 17.26 -12.35
C GLN A 82 -8.48 17.80 -12.01
N SER A 83 -8.53 19.01 -11.45
CA SER A 83 -9.79 19.76 -11.22
C SER A 83 -10.14 20.63 -12.45
N PRO A 84 -11.41 21.00 -12.65
CA PRO A 84 -11.82 21.99 -13.66
C PRO A 84 -11.11 23.35 -13.54
N THR A 85 -10.65 23.72 -12.35
CA THR A 85 -9.93 24.98 -12.10
C THR A 85 -8.41 24.88 -12.26
N GLY A 86 -7.89 23.68 -12.52
CA GLY A 86 -6.46 23.39 -12.66
C GLY A 86 -6.00 22.23 -11.75
N PRO A 87 -4.73 21.81 -11.86
CA PRO A 87 -4.17 20.75 -11.03
C PRO A 87 -4.13 21.13 -9.54
N VAL A 88 -4.61 20.25 -8.68
CA VAL A 88 -4.58 20.39 -7.21
C VAL A 88 -3.64 19.34 -6.63
N ARG A 89 -2.65 19.77 -5.86
CA ARG A 89 -1.73 18.87 -5.16
C ARG A 89 -2.46 18.12 -4.05
N VAL A 90 -2.25 16.82 -3.99
CA VAL A 90 -2.88 15.92 -3.00
C VAL A 90 -1.93 14.79 -2.62
N THR A 91 -2.14 14.24 -1.43
CA THR A 91 -1.65 12.91 -1.08
C THR A 91 -2.73 11.89 -1.46
N LEU A 92 -2.36 10.92 -2.29
CA LEU A 92 -3.23 9.86 -2.77
C LEU A 92 -2.89 8.56 -2.04
N THR A 93 -3.85 8.00 -1.30
CA THR A 93 -3.70 6.72 -0.61
C THR A 93 -4.58 5.65 -1.26
N LEU A 94 -3.95 4.55 -1.66
CA LEU A 94 -4.59 3.37 -2.21
C LEU A 94 -4.72 2.32 -1.12
N ASN A 95 -5.93 2.15 -0.61
CA ASN A 95 -6.22 1.18 0.43
C ASN A 95 -6.36 -0.21 -0.19
N THR A 96 -5.60 -1.17 0.33
CA THR A 96 -5.61 -2.55 -0.19
C THR A 96 -6.01 -3.57 0.88
N SER A 97 -6.63 -4.65 0.43
CA SER A 97 -6.81 -5.88 1.20
C SER A 97 -5.81 -6.92 0.74
N ILE A 98 -5.22 -7.63 1.70
CA ILE A 98 -4.13 -8.58 1.46
C ILE A 98 -4.59 -9.98 1.89
N THR A 99 -4.39 -10.97 1.02
CA THR A 99 -4.55 -12.38 1.38
C THR A 99 -3.21 -13.09 1.25
N PHE A 100 -2.74 -13.70 2.34
CA PHE A 100 -1.50 -14.48 2.38
C PHE A 100 -1.75 -15.96 2.10
N PHE A 101 -0.80 -16.61 1.43
CA PHE A 101 -0.90 -18.02 1.03
C PHE A 101 0.31 -18.83 1.48
N ASP A 102 0.07 -20.05 1.94
CA ASP A 102 1.12 -21.02 2.26
C ASP A 102 1.75 -21.66 1.00
N LYS A 103 2.79 -22.48 1.18
CA LYS A 103 3.46 -23.22 0.08
C LYS A 103 2.53 -24.14 -0.72
N ARG A 104 1.37 -24.50 -0.19
CA ARG A 104 0.35 -25.33 -0.84
C ARG A 104 -0.73 -24.48 -1.52
N GLY A 105 -0.58 -23.16 -1.54
CA GLY A 105 -1.55 -22.23 -2.12
C GLY A 105 -2.80 -22.03 -1.29
N ARG A 106 -2.82 -22.44 -0.01
CA ARG A 106 -3.98 -22.25 0.87
C ARG A 106 -3.93 -20.89 1.55
N PRO A 107 -5.06 -20.18 1.66
CA PRO A 107 -5.10 -18.92 2.38
C PRO A 107 -4.77 -19.13 3.86
N ILE A 108 -4.00 -18.21 4.43
CA ILE A 108 -3.63 -18.22 5.85
C ILE A 108 -4.57 -17.29 6.61
N HIS A 109 -5.13 -17.80 7.70
CA HIS A 109 -6.01 -17.07 8.62
C HIS A 109 -5.47 -17.17 10.05
N GLY A 110 -5.87 -16.25 10.93
CA GLY A 110 -5.61 -16.37 12.38
C GLY A 110 -4.24 -15.86 12.86
N GLY A 111 -3.59 -14.97 12.11
CA GLY A 111 -2.48 -14.16 12.63
C GLY A 111 -1.08 -14.78 12.58
N ASN A 112 -0.94 -16.11 12.41
CA ASN A 112 0.38 -16.72 12.18
C ASN A 112 0.73 -16.72 10.68
N TYR A 113 1.42 -15.69 10.22
CA TYR A 113 1.81 -15.51 8.83
C TYR A 113 3.22 -16.03 8.48
N ARG A 114 3.95 -16.61 9.44
CA ARG A 114 5.29 -17.20 9.19
C ARG A 114 5.37 -18.20 8.01
N PRO A 115 4.35 -19.05 7.73
CA PRO A 115 4.42 -19.97 6.61
C PRO A 115 4.05 -19.35 5.25
N ALA A 116 3.67 -18.07 5.22
CA ALA A 116 3.30 -17.40 3.99
C ALA A 116 4.50 -17.28 3.05
N VAL A 117 4.28 -17.60 1.77
CA VAL A 117 5.29 -17.53 0.70
C VAL A 117 4.83 -16.70 -0.49
N ARG A 118 3.56 -16.30 -0.50
CA ARG A 118 2.94 -15.46 -1.52
C ARG A 118 1.82 -14.66 -0.88
N PHE A 119 1.54 -13.49 -1.42
CA PHE A 119 0.32 -12.75 -1.13
C PHE A 119 -0.36 -12.31 -2.42
N VAL A 120 -1.62 -11.92 -2.30
CA VAL A 120 -2.37 -11.22 -3.34
C VAL A 120 -2.97 -9.99 -2.69
N GLU A 121 -2.81 -8.86 -3.35
CA GLU A 121 -3.44 -7.60 -2.95
C GLU A 121 -4.59 -7.26 -3.89
N LYS A 122 -5.59 -6.62 -3.32
CA LYS A 122 -6.70 -6.04 -4.07
C LYS A 122 -6.88 -4.61 -3.61
N LEU A 123 -7.04 -3.71 -4.58
CA LEU A 123 -7.47 -2.35 -4.27
C LEU A 123 -8.90 -2.37 -3.74
N ASP A 124 -9.14 -1.72 -2.61
CA ASP A 124 -10.46 -1.60 -1.99
C ASP A 124 -11.03 -0.19 -2.17
N SER A 125 -10.25 0.83 -1.84
CA SER A 125 -10.67 2.23 -1.94
C SER A 125 -9.49 3.16 -2.23
N ILE A 126 -9.83 4.41 -2.52
CA ILE A 126 -8.90 5.50 -2.72
C ILE A 126 -9.28 6.59 -1.71
N GLU A 127 -8.27 7.17 -1.09
CA GLU A 127 -8.38 8.33 -0.21
C GLU A 127 -7.53 9.46 -0.79
N VAL A 128 -8.05 10.68 -0.67
CA VAL A 128 -7.45 11.89 -1.22
C VAL A 128 -7.38 12.90 -0.09
N ASP A 129 -6.15 13.16 0.33
CA ASP A 129 -5.85 14.07 1.43
C ASP A 129 -5.25 15.38 0.89
N PRO A 130 -5.29 16.46 1.68
CA PRO A 130 -4.49 17.65 1.42
C PRO A 130 -3.01 17.29 1.18
N PRO A 131 -2.27 18.12 0.42
CA PRO A 131 -0.87 17.84 0.14
C PRO A 131 -0.04 17.92 1.41
N ASP A 132 0.95 17.03 1.54
CA ASP A 132 1.94 17.11 2.62
C ASP A 132 2.84 18.35 2.43
N ASP A 133 3.36 18.89 3.54
CA ASP A 133 4.22 20.10 3.55
C ASP A 133 5.49 19.99 2.67
N GLY A 134 5.87 18.78 2.26
CA GLY A 134 7.03 18.49 1.41
C GLY A 134 6.73 18.20 -0.06
N GLN A 135 5.45 18.20 -0.50
CA GLN A 135 5.11 17.83 -1.87
C GLN A 135 5.62 18.89 -2.87
N PRO A 136 6.52 18.51 -3.80
CA PRO A 136 7.04 19.45 -4.80
C PRO A 136 5.92 19.87 -5.76
N GLU A 137 6.00 21.12 -6.22
CA GLU A 137 5.07 21.66 -7.22
C GLU A 137 5.20 20.93 -8.57
N SER A 138 6.42 20.45 -8.88
CA SER A 138 6.71 19.57 -10.01
C SER A 138 7.88 18.64 -9.67
N THR A 139 7.86 17.41 -10.18
CA THR A 139 9.03 16.52 -10.11
C THR A 139 10.02 16.88 -11.23
N PRO A 140 11.32 17.06 -10.93
CA PRO A 140 12.35 17.15 -11.96
C PRO A 140 12.31 15.90 -12.84
N GLY A 141 12.06 16.08 -14.15
CA GLY A 141 11.88 14.97 -15.10
C GLY A 141 10.41 14.62 -15.43
N GLY A 142 9.43 15.32 -14.85
CA GLY A 142 8.01 15.13 -15.13
C GLY A 142 7.31 14.16 -14.18
N PHE A 143 6.11 13.72 -14.55
CA PHE A 143 5.32 12.79 -13.73
C PHE A 143 5.93 11.40 -13.73
N LYS A 144 5.90 10.74 -12.57
CA LYS A 144 6.28 9.32 -12.44
C LYS A 144 5.36 8.41 -13.22
N TYR A 145 4.07 8.75 -13.24
CA TYR A 145 3.10 8.07 -14.08
C TYR A 145 2.03 9.04 -14.55
N GLN A 146 1.73 8.99 -15.86
CA GLN A 146 0.60 9.66 -16.47
C GLN A 146 -0.03 8.73 -17.49
N ALA A 147 -1.36 8.63 -17.47
CA ALA A 147 -2.07 7.81 -18.43
C ALA A 147 -1.93 8.36 -19.85
N SER A 148 -1.90 7.45 -20.83
CA SER A 148 -2.12 7.82 -22.22
C SER A 148 -3.50 8.45 -22.38
N SER A 149 -3.59 9.51 -23.20
CA SER A 149 -4.85 10.18 -23.54
C SER A 149 -5.91 9.22 -24.09
N SER A 150 -5.50 8.14 -24.76
CA SER A 150 -6.38 7.11 -25.30
C SER A 150 -7.18 6.34 -24.23
N LEU A 151 -6.67 6.25 -22.99
CA LEU A 151 -7.38 5.62 -21.88
C LEU A 151 -8.57 6.49 -21.40
N CYS A 152 -8.51 7.79 -21.65
CA CYS A 152 -9.39 8.79 -21.05
C CYS A 152 -10.44 9.37 -22.01
N THR A 153 -10.36 9.06 -23.31
CA THR A 153 -11.19 9.63 -24.39
C THR A 153 -12.56 8.98 -24.61
N GLY A 154 -13.11 8.22 -23.66
CA GLY A 154 -14.45 7.63 -23.76
C GLY A 154 -15.38 8.10 -22.64
N ARG A 155 -15.84 9.35 -22.69
CA ARG A 155 -16.94 9.83 -21.83
C ARG A 155 -18.28 9.49 -22.47
#